data_AF-A0AAD8SI09-F1
#
_entry.id   AF-A0AAD8SI09-F1
#
_cell.length_a   1.000
_cell.length_b   1.000
_cell.length_c   1.000
_cell.angle_alpha   90.00
_cell.angle_beta   90.00
_cell.angle_gamma   90.00
#
_symmetry.space_group_name_H-M   'P 1'
#
loop_
_entity.id
_entity.type
_entity.pdbx_description
1 polymer ?
#
loop_
_entity_poly.entity_id
_entity_poly.type
_entity_poly.pdbx_seq_one_letter_code
_entity_poly.pdbx_strand_id
1 'polypeptide(L)'
;MVPRVLVQWTGLPPSAVTWEDEHLLRRRFPDVLSWGQDSSQGGGNVTTQIIRLSGATQDFPKSVVCNVHGVNPKFLEVGKLKLKQLQNGEVAFTKGAYYIGKMVWSKGYRELLDLLSKYQSRLGGLEVDLYGSGEDSDEVRESAERLSLAVKVHPGRDHANPLFHDYKVFINPSTTDVVCTTSAEALAMGKIVICANHPSNEFFKQFPNCRIYNNDEEFVQLTLDALAEQPAPLTDTNMYDLSWEAATDRFMEAAEINLPTADPRMHQASKTYFPAFLRTRKVKQNLEDASVYLHQALSGLEVTRCAFGAVPKTLQPDEQLRKDLGLASPPKKKKLKLKLMT
;
A
#
# COMPACT_ATOMS: atom_id res chain seq x y z
N MET A 1 -52.24 26.69 -3.19
CA MET A 1 -51.40 26.46 -4.39
C MET A 1 -50.84 25.05 -4.24
N VAL A 2 -51.09 24.15 -5.18
CA VAL A 2 -50.63 22.76 -5.08
C VAL A 2 -49.17 22.70 -5.57
N PRO A 3 -48.20 22.30 -4.74
CA PRO A 3 -46.81 22.21 -5.16
C PRO A 3 -46.66 21.13 -6.24
N ARG A 4 -46.03 21.51 -7.36
CA ARG A 4 -45.78 20.64 -8.51
C ARG A 4 -44.28 20.49 -8.73
N VAL A 5 -43.85 19.27 -9.03
CA VAL A 5 -42.45 18.90 -9.28
C VAL A 5 -42.31 18.31 -10.69
N LEU A 6 -41.17 18.54 -11.31
CA LEU A 6 -40.85 18.05 -12.64
C LEU A 6 -40.17 16.67 -12.52
N VAL A 7 -40.75 15.62 -13.12
CA VAL A 7 -40.31 14.22 -12.94
C VAL A 7 -39.85 13.61 -14.27
N GLN A 8 -38.64 13.04 -14.28
CA GLN A 8 -38.14 12.20 -15.36
C GLN A 8 -38.32 10.72 -15.00
N TRP A 9 -39.09 9.99 -15.80
CA TRP A 9 -39.39 8.58 -15.55
C TRP A 9 -38.31 7.67 -16.13
N THR A 10 -37.88 6.70 -15.33
CA THR A 10 -36.89 5.69 -15.75
C THR A 10 -37.44 4.86 -16.92
N GLY A 11 -36.66 4.74 -18.00
CA GLY A 11 -37.07 4.01 -19.21
C GLY A 11 -37.79 4.86 -20.27
N LEU A 12 -38.01 6.16 -20.01
CA LEU A 12 -38.53 7.12 -20.99
C LEU A 12 -37.47 8.16 -21.40
N PRO A 13 -37.55 8.71 -22.63
CA PRO A 13 -36.59 9.71 -23.10
C PRO A 13 -36.70 11.03 -22.31
N PRO A 14 -35.63 11.84 -22.24
CA PRO A 14 -35.63 13.12 -21.50
C PRO A 14 -36.65 14.16 -21.99
N SER A 15 -37.25 13.98 -23.16
CA SER A 15 -38.34 14.83 -23.67
C SER A 15 -39.71 14.49 -23.07
N ALA A 16 -39.84 13.35 -22.37
CA ALA A 16 -41.10 12.85 -21.81
C ALA A 16 -41.28 13.21 -20.31
N VAL A 17 -40.64 14.29 -19.87
CA VAL A 17 -40.67 14.76 -18.49
C VAL A 17 -42.02 15.43 -18.21
N THR A 18 -42.65 15.11 -17.07
CA THR A 18 -43.99 15.61 -16.71
C THR A 18 -43.98 16.42 -15.40
N TRP A 19 -44.92 17.36 -15.26
CA TRP A 19 -45.16 18.09 -14.01
C TRP A 19 -46.20 17.35 -13.18
N GLU A 20 -45.82 16.88 -12.01
CA GLU A 20 -46.64 16.05 -11.13
C GLU A 20 -46.91 16.74 -9.79
N ASP A 21 -48.00 16.34 -9.13
CA ASP A 21 -48.34 16.80 -7.78
C ASP A 21 -47.42 16.13 -6.74
N GLU A 22 -46.69 16.94 -5.99
CA GLU A 22 -45.71 16.48 -5.02
C GLU A 22 -46.34 15.63 -3.89
N HIS A 23 -47.53 16.00 -3.42
CA HIS A 23 -48.19 15.31 -2.32
C HIS A 23 -48.69 13.92 -2.73
N LEU A 24 -49.16 13.79 -3.97
CA LEU A 24 -49.57 12.49 -4.53
C LEU A 24 -48.37 11.55 -4.68
N LEU A 25 -47.23 12.08 -5.12
CA LEU A 25 -46.01 11.30 -5.29
C LEU A 25 -45.44 10.79 -3.96
N ARG A 26 -45.34 11.67 -2.95
CA ARG A 26 -44.89 11.29 -1.60
C ARG A 26 -45.80 10.24 -0.95
N ARG A 27 -47.11 10.31 -1.20
CA ARG A 27 -48.06 9.30 -0.68
C ARG A 27 -47.91 7.95 -1.38
N ARG A 28 -47.56 7.94 -2.67
CA ARG A 28 -47.52 6.72 -3.49
C ARG A 28 -46.16 6.03 -3.48
N PHE A 29 -45.08 6.78 -3.25
CA PHE A 29 -43.71 6.28 -3.20
C PHE A 29 -43.01 6.79 -1.92
N PRO A 30 -43.43 6.30 -0.74
CA PRO A 30 -42.96 6.81 0.55
C PRO A 30 -41.47 6.53 0.83
N ASP A 31 -40.90 5.47 0.25
CA ASP A 31 -39.52 5.02 0.53
C ASP A 31 -38.46 5.58 -0.43
N VAL A 32 -38.81 6.56 -1.27
CA VAL A 32 -37.86 7.19 -2.20
C VAL A 32 -36.95 8.15 -1.44
N LEU A 33 -35.67 7.76 -1.31
CA LEU A 33 -34.60 8.46 -0.57
C LEU A 33 -34.18 9.83 -1.13
N SER A 34 -34.85 10.39 -2.14
CA SER A 34 -34.40 11.64 -2.78
C SER A 34 -35.55 12.50 -3.29
N TRP A 35 -36.40 12.97 -2.37
CA TRP A 35 -37.37 14.04 -2.64
C TRP A 35 -36.72 15.43 -2.57
N GLY A 36 -35.67 15.65 -3.38
CA GLY A 36 -35.09 16.98 -3.60
C GLY A 36 -34.40 17.63 -2.40
N GLN A 37 -34.10 16.89 -1.33
CA GLN A 37 -33.37 17.38 -0.15
C GLN A 37 -32.06 16.66 0.16
N ASP A 38 -31.57 15.83 -0.78
CA ASP A 38 -30.15 15.44 -0.83
C ASP A 38 -29.51 15.95 -2.14
N SER A 39 -29.70 17.24 -2.41
CA SER A 39 -28.67 17.99 -3.11
C SER A 39 -27.55 18.24 -2.10
N SER A 40 -26.51 17.40 -2.13
CA SER A 40 -25.20 17.57 -1.49
C SER A 40 -25.16 18.71 -0.45
N GLN A 41 -25.52 18.42 0.81
CA GLN A 41 -25.23 19.35 1.88
C GLN A 41 -23.72 19.43 2.03
N GLY A 42 -23.19 20.65 1.86
CA GLY A 42 -21.80 20.96 2.15
C GLY A 42 -20.91 20.97 0.92
N GLY A 43 -20.97 22.07 0.16
CA GLY A 43 -19.73 22.70 -0.29
C GLY A 43 -18.93 23.23 0.90
N GLY A 44 -18.57 22.35 1.83
CA GLY A 44 -17.51 22.63 2.79
C GLY A 44 -16.25 22.87 1.99
N ASN A 45 -15.36 23.73 2.47
CA ASN A 45 -13.99 23.64 2.03
C ASN A 45 -13.58 22.17 2.25
N VAL A 46 -13.36 21.41 1.18
CA VAL A 46 -12.46 20.25 1.29
C VAL A 46 -11.14 20.91 1.61
N THR A 47 -10.79 21.03 2.89
CA THR A 47 -9.40 21.27 3.27
C THR A 47 -8.65 20.15 2.59
N THR A 48 -8.00 20.47 1.47
CA THR A 48 -7.22 19.49 0.71
C THR A 48 -5.94 19.33 1.50
N GLN A 49 -6.05 18.69 2.67
CA GLN A 49 -4.93 18.35 3.51
C GLN A 49 -4.14 17.32 2.70
N ILE A 50 -2.95 17.72 2.24
CA ILE A 50 -2.09 16.84 1.46
C ILE A 50 -1.44 15.86 2.42
N ILE A 51 -1.85 14.60 2.38
CA ILE A 51 -1.21 13.55 3.15
C ILE A 51 0.06 13.12 2.41
N ARG A 52 1.21 13.39 3.04
CA ARG A 52 2.52 12.93 2.60
C ARG A 52 2.86 11.67 3.36
N LEU A 53 3.15 10.59 2.65
CA LEU A 53 3.38 9.30 3.29
C LEU A 53 4.67 9.27 4.14
N SER A 54 5.61 10.18 3.85
CA SER A 54 6.80 10.43 4.65
C SER A 54 7.38 11.81 4.39
N GLY A 55 8.35 12.20 5.22
CA GLY A 55 9.13 13.43 5.03
C GLY A 55 10.10 13.38 3.84
N ALA A 56 10.21 12.26 3.12
CA ALA A 56 11.08 12.15 1.93
C ALA A 56 10.49 12.82 0.69
N THR A 57 9.19 13.15 0.73
CA THR A 57 8.50 13.85 -0.36
C THR A 57 8.72 15.36 -0.28
N GLN A 58 8.42 16.09 -1.35
CA GLN A 58 8.45 17.55 -1.34
C GLN A 58 7.51 18.13 -0.27
N ASP A 59 7.94 19.21 0.39
CA ASP A 59 7.09 19.99 1.27
C ASP A 59 6.00 20.74 0.50
N PHE A 60 4.75 20.55 0.90
CA PHE A 60 3.60 21.26 0.34
C PHE A 60 2.88 22.10 1.41
N PRO A 61 2.35 23.28 1.06
CA PRO A 61 1.45 24.02 1.95
C PRO A 61 0.24 23.17 2.32
N LYS A 62 -0.22 23.22 3.58
CA LYS A 62 -1.34 22.42 4.08
C LYS A 62 -1.12 20.91 3.88
N SER A 63 0.08 20.44 4.21
CA SER A 63 0.41 19.01 4.19
C SER A 63 0.72 18.48 5.58
N VAL A 64 0.46 17.19 5.77
CA VAL A 64 0.80 16.43 6.98
C VAL A 64 1.61 15.22 6.57
N VAL A 65 2.65 14.89 7.33
CA VAL A 65 3.35 13.62 7.15
C VAL A 65 2.63 12.55 7.97
N CYS A 66 2.02 11.58 7.30
CA CYS A 66 1.33 10.47 7.94
C CYS A 66 1.49 9.20 7.09
N ASN A 67 2.04 8.15 7.68
CA ASN A 67 2.11 6.85 7.04
C ASN A 67 0.72 6.19 7.09
N VAL A 68 -0.01 6.25 5.98
CA VAL A 68 -1.34 5.63 5.84
C VAL A 68 -1.26 4.26 5.14
N HIS A 69 -0.10 3.61 5.23
CA HIS A 69 0.09 2.26 4.70
C HIS A 69 -0.13 1.22 5.80
N GLY A 70 -0.87 0.18 5.47
CA GLY A 70 -0.96 -1.03 6.28
C GLY A 70 -0.63 -2.25 5.43
N VAL A 71 -0.28 -3.35 6.08
CA VAL A 71 0.17 -4.57 5.41
C VAL A 71 -1.00 -5.52 5.16
N ASN A 72 -0.82 -6.40 4.18
CA ASN A 72 -1.74 -7.52 3.98
C ASN A 72 -1.81 -8.40 5.25
N PRO A 73 -3.01 -8.82 5.71
CA PRO A 73 -3.16 -9.69 6.89
C PRO A 73 -2.30 -10.97 6.87
N LYS A 74 -1.96 -11.51 5.70
CA LYS A 74 -1.08 -12.67 5.55
C LYS A 74 0.28 -12.48 6.22
N PHE A 75 0.83 -11.26 6.20
CA PHE A 75 2.10 -10.98 6.87
C PHE A 75 1.96 -11.04 8.40
N LEU A 76 0.85 -10.52 8.93
CA LEU A 76 0.55 -10.58 10.37
C LEU A 76 0.30 -12.02 10.84
N GLU A 77 -0.34 -12.86 10.01
CA GLU A 77 -0.50 -14.29 10.30
C GLU A 77 0.84 -15.01 10.41
N VAL A 78 1.80 -14.68 9.55
CA VAL A 78 3.18 -15.18 9.66
C VAL A 78 3.82 -14.69 10.96
N GLY A 79 3.67 -13.41 11.30
CA GLY A 79 4.17 -12.86 12.57
C GLY A 79 3.62 -13.60 13.79
N LYS A 80 2.31 -13.89 13.82
CA LYS A 80 1.66 -14.68 14.88
C LYS A 80 2.21 -16.10 14.96
N LEU A 81 2.44 -16.75 13.81
CA LEU A 81 3.05 -18.07 13.77
C LEU A 81 4.47 -18.05 14.33
N LYS A 82 5.30 -17.08 13.92
CA LYS A 82 6.68 -16.94 14.42
C LYS A 82 6.73 -16.63 15.92
N LEU A 83 5.81 -15.80 16.41
CA LEU A 83 5.66 -15.53 17.84
C LEU A 83 5.38 -16.81 18.63
N LYS A 84 4.44 -17.64 18.16
CA LYS A 84 4.11 -18.92 18.80
C LYS A 84 5.32 -19.87 18.82
N GLN A 85 6.07 -19.95 17.73
CA GLN A 85 7.29 -20.75 17.66
C GLN A 85 8.32 -20.28 18.70
N LEU A 86 8.58 -18.98 18.79
CA LEU A 86 9.49 -18.41 19.80
C LEU A 86 9.04 -18.71 21.24
N GLN A 87 7.73 -18.57 21.53
CA GLN A 87 7.16 -18.85 22.85
C GLN A 87 7.25 -20.33 23.24
N ASN A 88 7.17 -21.23 22.26
CA ASN A 88 7.32 -22.67 22.45
C ASN A 88 8.79 -23.12 22.55
N GLY A 89 9.76 -22.22 22.34
CA GLY A 89 11.18 -22.58 22.23
C GLY A 89 11.53 -23.31 20.93
N GLU A 90 10.67 -23.22 19.91
CA GLU A 90 10.91 -23.77 18.58
C GLU A 90 11.80 -22.83 17.74
N VAL A 91 12.44 -23.38 16.71
CA VAL A 91 13.22 -22.59 15.76
C VAL A 91 12.27 -21.80 14.85
N ALA A 92 12.14 -20.49 15.11
CA ALA A 92 11.26 -19.62 14.34
C ALA A 92 11.85 -19.20 12.98
N PHE A 93 13.17 -19.00 12.89
CA PHE A 93 13.85 -18.56 11.67
C PHE A 93 15.05 -19.46 11.38
N THR A 94 15.18 -19.89 10.13
CA THR A 94 16.26 -20.78 9.67
C THR A 94 17.20 -20.12 8.68
N LYS A 95 16.86 -18.93 8.17
CA LYS A 95 17.67 -18.17 7.22
C LYS A 95 18.14 -16.84 7.82
N GLY A 96 19.26 -16.35 7.31
CA GLY A 96 19.91 -15.11 7.74
C GLY A 96 19.22 -13.86 7.21
N ALA A 97 19.95 -13.07 6.42
CA ALA A 97 19.51 -11.79 5.92
C ALA A 97 19.02 -11.84 4.46
N TYR A 98 18.10 -10.95 4.11
CA TYR A 98 17.70 -10.74 2.72
C TYR A 98 17.31 -9.28 2.46
N TYR A 99 17.32 -8.95 1.18
CA TYR A 99 16.73 -7.73 0.64
C TYR A 99 15.83 -8.07 -0.54
N ILE A 100 14.69 -7.38 -0.65
CA ILE A 100 13.79 -7.51 -1.79
C ILE A 100 13.33 -6.14 -2.27
N GLY A 101 13.39 -5.94 -3.58
CA GLY A 101 12.97 -4.71 -4.23
C GLY A 101 12.96 -4.84 -5.76
N LYS A 102 12.64 -3.74 -6.43
CA LYS A 102 12.87 -3.63 -7.88
C LYS A 102 14.37 -3.46 -8.10
N MET A 103 15.00 -4.30 -8.92
CA MET A 103 16.44 -4.23 -9.21
C MET A 103 16.75 -3.05 -10.13
N VAL A 104 16.77 -1.88 -9.50
CA VAL A 104 17.26 -0.61 -10.03
C VAL A 104 18.28 -0.09 -9.02
N TRP A 105 19.40 0.45 -9.49
CA TRP A 105 20.51 0.87 -8.64
C TRP A 105 20.08 1.84 -7.53
N SER A 106 19.16 2.75 -7.83
CA SER A 106 18.63 3.74 -6.89
C SER A 106 17.66 3.17 -5.86
N LYS A 107 17.35 1.87 -5.91
CA LYS A 107 16.45 1.18 -4.98
C LYS A 107 17.24 0.34 -3.99
N GLY A 108 18.23 0.91 -3.32
CA GLY A 108 18.95 0.27 -2.23
C GLY A 108 20.00 -0.78 -2.64
N TYR A 109 19.98 -1.29 -3.88
CA TYR A 109 20.97 -2.30 -4.30
C TYR A 109 22.39 -1.73 -4.33
N ARG A 110 22.56 -0.48 -4.76
CA ARG A 110 23.86 0.18 -4.76
C ARG A 110 24.36 0.36 -3.34
N GLU A 111 23.53 0.96 -2.48
CA GLU A 111 23.84 1.22 -1.09
C GLU A 111 24.20 -0.08 -0.35
N LEU A 112 23.46 -1.16 -0.58
CA LEU A 112 23.76 -2.46 0.04
C LEU A 112 25.10 -3.02 -0.43
N LEU A 113 25.30 -3.11 -1.75
CA LEU A 113 26.50 -3.73 -2.31
C LEU A 113 27.77 -2.94 -1.97
N ASP A 114 27.69 -1.60 -1.91
CA ASP A 114 28.80 -0.75 -1.48
C ASP A 114 29.14 -0.99 0.00
N LEU A 115 28.14 -1.07 0.89
CA LEU A 115 28.34 -1.41 2.31
C LEU A 115 28.98 -2.80 2.47
N LEU A 116 28.44 -3.80 1.76
CA LEU A 116 28.97 -5.16 1.80
C LEU A 116 30.41 -5.22 1.28
N SER A 117 30.71 -4.55 0.17
CA SER A 117 32.08 -4.48 -0.39
C SER A 117 33.05 -3.82 0.56
N LYS A 118 32.65 -2.70 1.18
CA LYS A 118 33.52 -1.92 2.07
C LYS A 118 33.84 -2.66 3.38
N TYR A 119 32.91 -3.47 3.88
CA TYR A 119 33.04 -4.14 5.20
C TYR A 119 33.08 -5.68 5.13
N GLN A 120 33.35 -6.27 3.96
CA GLN A 120 33.34 -7.73 3.76
C GLN A 120 34.25 -8.52 4.73
N SER A 121 35.37 -7.94 5.18
CA SER A 121 36.25 -8.59 6.17
C SER A 121 35.62 -8.69 7.55
N ARG A 122 34.80 -7.71 7.94
CA ARG A 122 34.06 -7.69 9.21
C ARG A 122 32.73 -8.45 9.13
N LEU A 123 32.19 -8.59 7.92
CA LEU A 123 30.94 -9.29 7.63
C LEU A 123 31.15 -10.72 7.12
N GLY A 124 32.34 -11.32 7.28
CA GLY A 124 32.72 -12.59 6.64
C GLY A 124 31.79 -13.79 6.89
N GLY A 125 30.96 -13.77 7.95
CA GLY A 125 29.95 -14.79 8.24
C GLY A 125 28.53 -14.45 7.74
N LEU A 126 28.35 -13.31 7.07
CA LEU A 126 27.05 -12.85 6.58
C LEU A 126 26.70 -13.55 5.26
N GLU A 127 25.54 -14.21 5.25
CA GLU A 127 24.87 -14.64 4.04
C GLU A 127 23.70 -13.70 3.75
N VAL A 128 23.62 -13.18 2.52
CA VAL A 128 22.53 -12.30 2.08
C VAL A 128 21.93 -12.81 0.78
N ASP A 129 20.62 -12.96 0.75
CA ASP A 129 19.88 -13.20 -0.49
C ASP A 129 19.24 -11.90 -1.00
N LEU A 130 19.50 -11.55 -2.25
CA LEU A 130 18.93 -10.40 -2.94
C LEU A 130 17.85 -10.87 -3.91
N TYR A 131 16.62 -10.37 -3.75
CA TYR A 131 15.48 -10.74 -4.60
C TYR A 131 14.98 -9.55 -5.39
N GLY A 132 14.72 -9.74 -6.67
CA GLY A 132 14.15 -8.67 -7.49
C GLY A 132 14.27 -8.90 -8.98
N SER A 133 13.72 -7.97 -9.73
CA SER A 133 13.85 -7.89 -11.18
C SER A 133 13.84 -6.42 -11.60
N GLY A 134 14.59 -6.07 -12.63
CA GLY A 134 14.67 -4.71 -13.16
C GLY A 134 15.75 -4.57 -14.22
N GLU A 135 15.95 -3.34 -14.69
CA GLU A 135 16.92 -3.04 -15.75
C GLU A 135 18.36 -3.30 -15.32
N ASP A 136 18.66 -3.19 -14.03
CA ASP A 136 20.01 -3.36 -13.48
C ASP A 136 20.26 -4.79 -12.94
N SER A 137 19.36 -5.75 -13.21
CA SER A 137 19.44 -7.10 -12.63
C SER A 137 20.74 -7.84 -12.91
N ASP A 138 21.29 -7.70 -14.12
CA ASP A 138 22.54 -8.37 -14.50
C ASP A 138 23.76 -7.70 -13.84
N GLU A 139 23.80 -6.37 -13.81
CA GLU A 139 24.88 -5.62 -13.15
C GLU A 139 24.89 -5.82 -11.63
N VAL A 140 23.72 -5.93 -11.01
CA VAL A 140 23.57 -6.28 -9.59
C VAL A 140 24.14 -7.68 -9.32
N ARG A 141 23.88 -8.65 -10.21
CA ARG A 141 24.42 -10.00 -10.10
C ARG A 141 25.95 -10.00 -10.22
N GLU A 142 26.49 -9.37 -11.25
CA GLU A 142 27.95 -9.25 -11.44
C GLU A 142 28.63 -8.54 -10.26
N SER A 143 27.98 -7.52 -9.69
CA SER A 143 28.50 -6.81 -8.52
C SER A 143 28.50 -7.66 -7.25
N ALA A 144 27.46 -8.47 -7.04
CA ALA A 144 27.40 -9.42 -5.93
C ALA A 144 28.46 -10.53 -6.06
N GLU A 145 28.69 -11.05 -7.26
CA GLU A 145 29.68 -12.11 -7.54
C GLU A 145 31.14 -11.66 -7.32
N ARG A 146 31.41 -10.35 -7.33
CA ARG A 146 32.73 -9.79 -7.02
C ARG A 146 33.05 -9.76 -5.52
N LEU A 147 32.06 -9.92 -4.65
CA LEU A 147 32.24 -9.89 -3.20
C LEU A 147 32.84 -11.22 -2.71
N SER A 148 33.65 -11.16 -1.65
CA SER A 148 34.07 -12.38 -0.96
C SER A 148 33.00 -12.95 -0.01
N LEU A 149 31.82 -12.33 0.04
CA LEU A 149 30.68 -12.71 0.87
C LEU A 149 29.71 -13.62 0.11
N ALA A 150 28.93 -14.42 0.84
CA ALA A 150 27.88 -15.24 0.27
C ALA A 150 26.64 -14.40 -0.07
N VAL A 151 26.69 -13.66 -1.18
CA VAL A 151 25.58 -12.84 -1.69
C VAL A 151 24.97 -13.51 -2.92
N LYS A 152 23.71 -13.98 -2.81
CA LYS A 152 23.02 -14.69 -3.89
C LYS A 152 21.90 -13.85 -4.47
N VAL A 153 21.84 -13.75 -5.80
CA VAL A 153 20.86 -12.93 -6.51
C VAL A 153 19.79 -13.80 -7.16
N HIS A 154 18.53 -13.55 -6.81
CA HIS A 154 17.35 -14.33 -7.18
C HIS A 154 16.32 -13.47 -7.93
N PRO A 155 15.49 -14.08 -8.80
CA PRO A 155 14.42 -13.36 -9.48
C PRO A 155 13.37 -12.82 -8.50
N GLY A 156 12.66 -11.77 -8.93
CA GLY A 156 11.56 -11.16 -8.19
C GLY A 156 10.46 -12.16 -7.82
N ARG A 157 9.94 -12.03 -6.60
CA ARG A 157 8.90 -12.90 -6.03
C ARG A 157 7.98 -12.07 -5.14
N ASP A 158 6.74 -12.52 -4.98
CA ASP A 158 5.82 -11.92 -4.02
C ASP A 158 6.37 -12.08 -2.58
N HIS A 159 6.42 -10.99 -1.82
CA HIS A 159 7.00 -11.01 -0.47
C HIS A 159 6.20 -11.87 0.52
N ALA A 160 4.91 -12.11 0.27
CA ALA A 160 4.08 -13.02 1.06
C ALA A 160 4.40 -14.51 0.81
N ASN A 161 5.27 -14.81 -0.17
CA ASN A 161 5.63 -16.18 -0.48
C ASN A 161 6.31 -16.88 0.72
N PRO A 162 5.97 -18.16 1.03
CA PRO A 162 6.53 -18.90 2.16
C PRO A 162 8.06 -18.94 2.24
N LEU A 163 8.76 -18.83 1.12
CA LEU A 163 10.22 -18.73 1.06
C LEU A 163 10.78 -17.63 1.99
N PHE A 164 10.05 -16.52 2.12
CA PHE A 164 10.47 -15.36 2.90
C PHE A 164 10.19 -15.51 4.39
N HIS A 165 9.29 -16.40 4.78
CA HIS A 165 8.83 -16.50 6.17
C HIS A 165 9.97 -16.87 7.11
N ASP A 166 10.93 -17.65 6.64
CA ASP A 166 12.03 -18.18 7.47
C ASP A 166 13.28 -17.30 7.59
N TYR A 167 13.34 -16.16 6.88
CA TYR A 167 14.41 -15.18 7.10
C TYR A 167 14.23 -14.42 8.40
N LYS A 168 15.29 -14.29 9.18
CA LYS A 168 15.26 -13.53 10.44
C LYS A 168 15.44 -12.02 10.24
N VAL A 169 16.30 -11.63 9.29
CA VAL A 169 16.73 -10.24 9.12
C VAL A 169 16.35 -9.74 7.74
N PHE A 170 15.64 -8.61 7.69
CA PHE A 170 15.39 -7.87 6.46
C PHE A 170 16.24 -6.59 6.49
N ILE A 171 17.01 -6.34 5.43
CA ILE A 171 17.88 -5.17 5.34
C ILE A 171 17.29 -4.21 4.31
N ASN A 172 16.99 -2.98 4.71
CA ASN A 172 16.60 -1.91 3.81
C ASN A 172 17.61 -0.75 3.87
N PRO A 173 18.57 -0.70 2.95
CA PRO A 173 19.59 0.35 2.92
C PRO A 173 19.21 1.54 2.05
N SER A 174 17.99 1.54 1.49
CA SER A 174 17.53 2.57 0.57
C SER A 174 17.42 3.93 1.25
N THR A 175 17.94 4.94 0.56
CA THR A 175 17.89 6.35 0.99
C THR A 175 17.04 7.21 0.04
N THR A 176 16.27 6.57 -0.84
CA THR A 176 15.50 7.25 -1.89
C THR A 176 14.00 6.94 -1.86
N ASP A 177 13.57 6.05 -0.96
CA ASP A 177 12.17 5.63 -0.90
C ASP A 177 11.27 6.73 -0.34
N VAL A 178 10.03 6.75 -0.84
CA VAL A 178 8.95 7.55 -0.24
C VAL A 178 8.33 6.79 0.92
N VAL A 179 8.00 5.52 0.72
CA VAL A 179 7.55 4.60 1.78
C VAL A 179 8.17 3.24 1.54
N CYS A 180 8.73 2.66 2.59
CA CYS A 180 9.35 1.35 2.54
C CYS A 180 8.32 0.26 2.88
N THR A 181 7.45 -0.10 1.93
CA THR A 181 6.39 -1.10 2.17
C THR A 181 6.97 -2.46 2.56
N THR A 182 8.10 -2.86 1.97
CA THR A 182 8.80 -4.11 2.29
C THR A 182 9.32 -4.15 3.73
N SER A 183 9.70 -2.99 4.31
CA SER A 183 10.03 -2.89 5.74
C SER A 183 8.82 -3.15 6.63
N ALA A 184 7.64 -2.60 6.27
CA ALA A 184 6.40 -2.85 7.00
C ALA A 184 6.01 -4.34 6.96
N GLU A 185 6.09 -4.95 5.78
CA GLU A 185 5.80 -6.37 5.57
C GLU A 185 6.75 -7.28 6.38
N ALA A 186 8.05 -6.95 6.42
CA ALA A 186 9.03 -7.68 7.22
C ALA A 186 8.78 -7.54 8.73
N LEU A 187 8.46 -6.34 9.21
CA LEU A 187 8.06 -6.11 10.61
C LEU A 187 6.81 -6.90 10.98
N ALA A 188 5.81 -6.93 10.09
CA ALA A 188 4.58 -7.68 10.30
C ALA A 188 4.82 -9.20 10.37
N MET A 189 5.82 -9.71 9.65
CA MET A 189 6.29 -11.10 9.75
C MET A 189 7.12 -11.39 11.01
N GLY A 190 7.30 -10.41 11.90
CA GLY A 190 8.07 -10.56 13.15
C GLY A 190 9.58 -10.59 12.97
N LYS A 191 10.10 -10.05 11.86
CA LYS A 191 11.54 -10.03 11.54
C LYS A 191 12.24 -8.83 12.19
N ILE A 192 13.56 -8.93 12.36
CA ILE A 192 14.39 -7.74 12.62
C ILE A 192 14.58 -7.02 11.29
N VAL A 193 14.32 -5.71 11.29
CA VAL A 193 14.49 -4.85 10.12
C VAL A 193 15.61 -3.86 10.38
N ILE A 194 16.63 -3.84 9.54
CA ILE A 194 17.74 -2.88 9.60
C ILE A 194 17.52 -1.84 8.51
N CYS A 195 17.32 -0.59 8.89
CA CYS A 195 17.01 0.50 7.98
C CYS A 195 18.04 1.62 8.05
N ALA A 196 18.33 2.25 6.91
CA ALA A 196 19.03 3.54 6.90
C ALA A 196 18.21 4.61 7.63
N ASN A 197 18.88 5.53 8.34
CA ASN A 197 18.22 6.71 8.91
C ASN A 197 17.78 7.65 7.78
N HIS A 198 16.53 7.50 7.37
CA HIS A 198 15.94 8.24 6.26
C HIS A 198 14.48 8.59 6.60
N PRO A 199 13.94 9.76 6.18
CA PRO A 199 12.58 10.18 6.52
C PRO A 199 11.46 9.17 6.16
N SER A 200 11.68 8.31 5.17
CA SER A 200 10.74 7.22 4.81
C SER A 200 10.60 6.13 5.88
N ASN A 201 11.55 6.06 6.80
CA ASN A 201 11.60 5.07 7.87
C ASN A 201 11.16 5.62 9.23
N GLU A 202 10.80 6.90 9.35
CA GLU A 202 10.41 7.51 10.64
C GLU A 202 9.28 6.74 11.34
N PHE A 203 8.24 6.36 10.59
CA PHE A 203 7.14 5.57 11.12
C PHE A 203 7.62 4.23 11.71
N PHE A 204 8.67 3.63 11.16
CA PHE A 204 9.13 2.32 11.63
C PHE A 204 9.97 2.38 12.91
N LYS A 205 10.50 3.56 13.28
CA LYS A 205 11.34 3.73 14.49
C LYS A 205 10.63 3.35 15.79
N GLN A 206 9.31 3.38 15.81
CA GLN A 206 8.50 2.99 16.98
C GLN A 206 8.52 1.47 17.25
N PHE A 207 8.86 0.64 16.26
CA PHE A 207 8.84 -0.82 16.41
C PHE A 207 10.16 -1.31 17.01
N PRO A 208 10.15 -2.12 18.08
CA PRO A 208 11.37 -2.64 18.72
C PRO A 208 12.30 -3.42 17.78
N ASN A 209 11.73 -4.06 16.75
CA ASN A 209 12.48 -4.82 15.76
C ASN A 209 13.00 -3.96 14.59
N CYS A 210 12.70 -2.66 14.54
CA CYS A 210 13.28 -1.75 13.57
C CYS A 210 14.56 -1.11 14.15
N ARG A 211 15.70 -1.43 13.56
CA ARG A 211 17.02 -0.91 13.94
C ARG A 211 17.47 0.09 12.89
N ILE A 212 17.72 1.32 13.31
CA ILE A 212 18.15 2.39 12.42
C ILE A 212 19.66 2.58 12.52
N TYR A 213 20.37 2.57 11.39
CA TYR A 213 21.77 2.97 11.33
C TYR A 213 21.92 4.39 10.75
N ASN A 214 22.84 5.16 11.32
CA ASN A 214 23.18 6.52 10.90
C ASN A 214 24.47 6.57 10.08
N ASN A 215 25.29 5.52 10.15
CA ASN A 215 26.56 5.40 9.47
C ASN A 215 26.87 3.92 9.19
N ASP A 216 27.90 3.67 8.39
CA ASP A 216 28.26 2.34 7.94
C ASP A 216 28.74 1.43 9.10
N GLU A 217 29.40 1.99 10.12
CA GLU A 217 29.84 1.23 11.29
C GLU A 217 28.64 0.71 12.11
N GLU A 218 27.62 1.54 12.29
CA GLU A 218 26.35 1.15 12.90
C GLU A 218 25.63 0.10 12.05
N PHE A 219 25.66 0.21 10.72
CA PHE A 219 25.11 -0.83 9.83
C PHE A 219 25.77 -2.18 10.11
N VAL A 220 27.11 -2.24 10.18
CA VAL A 220 27.84 -3.48 10.47
C VAL A 220 27.46 -4.03 11.83
N GLN A 221 27.48 -3.18 12.87
CA GLN A 221 27.17 -3.59 14.24
C GLN A 221 25.75 -4.15 14.35
N LEU A 222 24.76 -3.39 13.88
CA LEU A 222 23.35 -3.78 13.95
C LEU A 222 23.06 -5.04 13.13
N THR A 223 23.77 -5.25 12.01
CA THR A 223 23.65 -6.47 11.19
C THR A 223 24.16 -7.70 11.94
N LEU A 224 25.33 -7.60 12.57
CA LEU A 224 25.89 -8.70 13.37
C LEU A 224 25.00 -9.01 14.59
N ASP A 225 24.52 -7.98 15.29
CA ASP A 225 23.65 -8.15 16.45
C ASP A 225 22.31 -8.79 16.05
N ALA A 226 21.71 -8.35 14.93
CA ALA A 226 20.45 -8.91 14.45
C ALA A 226 20.58 -10.40 14.06
N LEU A 227 21.76 -10.82 13.60
CA LEU A 227 22.04 -12.23 13.30
C LEU A 227 22.33 -13.06 14.56
N ALA A 228 22.85 -12.46 15.62
CA ALA A 228 23.12 -13.16 16.88
C ALA A 228 21.88 -13.27 17.79
N GLU A 229 20.98 -12.29 17.72
CA GLU A 229 19.85 -12.17 18.64
C GLU A 229 18.54 -12.75 18.07
N GLN A 230 17.54 -12.92 18.94
CA GLN A 230 16.17 -13.22 18.53
C GLN A 230 15.37 -11.91 18.39
N PRO A 231 14.43 -11.83 17.43
CA PRO A 231 13.53 -10.68 17.35
C PRO A 231 12.71 -10.54 18.63
N ALA A 232 12.41 -9.30 19.03
CA ALA A 232 11.46 -9.03 20.07
C ALA A 232 10.06 -9.56 19.67
N PRO A 233 9.27 -10.08 20.62
CA PRO A 233 7.89 -10.49 20.36
C PRO A 233 7.06 -9.39 19.70
N LEU A 234 6.35 -9.72 18.62
CA LEU A 234 5.42 -8.80 17.97
C LEU A 234 4.15 -8.69 18.83
N THR A 235 3.97 -7.56 19.51
CA THR A 235 2.82 -7.31 20.41
C THR A 235 1.53 -7.08 19.61
N ASP A 236 0.38 -7.23 20.28
CA ASP A 236 -0.93 -6.92 19.67
C ASP A 236 -1.03 -5.47 19.21
N THR A 237 -0.43 -4.53 19.96
CA THR A 237 -0.32 -3.12 19.57
C THR A 237 0.50 -2.97 18.28
N ASN A 238 1.69 -3.58 18.21
CA ASN A 238 2.52 -3.49 17.01
C ASN A 238 1.83 -4.11 15.78
N MET A 239 1.10 -5.22 15.98
CA MET A 239 0.31 -5.84 14.92
C MET A 239 -0.84 -4.93 14.45
N TYR A 240 -1.52 -4.26 15.38
CA TYR A 240 -2.56 -3.28 15.05
C TYR A 240 -1.97 -2.12 14.26
N ASP A 241 -0.87 -1.51 14.72
CA ASP A 241 -0.27 -0.35 14.07
C ASP A 241 0.13 -0.61 12.61
N LEU A 242 0.50 -1.85 12.29
CA LEU A 242 0.84 -2.31 10.93
C LEU A 242 -0.39 -2.69 10.08
N SER A 243 -1.59 -2.82 10.67
CA SER A 243 -2.77 -3.35 9.99
C SER A 243 -3.44 -2.33 9.05
N TRP A 244 -4.33 -2.82 8.19
CA TRP A 244 -5.16 -1.95 7.34
C TRP A 244 -6.15 -1.11 8.14
N GLU A 245 -6.64 -1.64 9.26
CA GLU A 245 -7.54 -0.94 10.17
C GLU A 245 -6.84 0.30 10.75
N ALA A 246 -5.66 0.15 11.35
CA ALA A 246 -4.93 1.30 11.88
C ALA A 246 -4.46 2.26 10.79
N ALA A 247 -4.10 1.75 9.61
CA ALA A 247 -3.78 2.60 8.46
C ALA A 247 -4.99 3.43 7.99
N THR A 248 -6.19 2.85 8.06
CA THR A 248 -7.45 3.55 7.77
C THR A 248 -7.73 4.61 8.83
N ASP A 249 -7.55 4.31 10.12
CA ASP A 249 -7.71 5.30 11.19
C ASP A 249 -6.77 6.50 10.99
N ARG A 250 -5.47 6.22 10.73
CA ARG A 250 -4.47 7.24 10.41
C ARG A 250 -4.85 8.07 9.19
N PHE A 251 -5.44 7.44 8.17
CA PHE A 251 -5.93 8.14 6.99
C PHE A 251 -7.11 9.06 7.33
N MET A 252 -8.10 8.55 8.06
CA MET A 252 -9.30 9.32 8.44
C MET A 252 -8.93 10.53 9.30
N GLU A 253 -8.03 10.34 10.26
CA GLU A 253 -7.48 11.41 11.10
C GLU A 253 -6.69 12.44 10.27
N ALA A 254 -5.74 11.97 9.45
CA ALA A 254 -4.89 12.86 8.64
C ALA A 254 -5.67 13.59 7.53
N ALA A 255 -6.78 13.03 7.07
CA ALA A 255 -7.68 13.66 6.10
C ALA A 255 -8.68 14.62 6.76
N GLU A 256 -8.65 14.80 8.08
CA GLU A 256 -9.61 15.61 8.85
C GLU A 256 -11.06 15.21 8.55
N ILE A 257 -11.29 13.91 8.23
CA ILE A 257 -12.62 13.42 7.93
C ILE A 257 -13.35 13.29 9.27
N ASN A 258 -14.15 14.30 9.59
CA ASN A 258 -15.10 14.24 10.69
C ASN A 258 -16.13 13.15 10.37
N LEU A 259 -15.90 11.94 10.90
CA LEU A 259 -16.99 10.99 11.04
C LEU A 259 -18.06 11.67 11.89
N PRO A 260 -19.35 11.67 11.49
CA PRO A 260 -20.39 12.15 12.38
C PRO A 260 -20.28 11.33 13.66
N THR A 261 -19.89 11.99 14.75
CA THR A 261 -20.09 11.46 16.08
C THR A 261 -21.54 11.04 16.13
N ALA A 262 -21.80 9.77 16.47
CA ALA A 262 -23.16 9.33 16.73
C ALA A 262 -23.71 10.24 17.84
N ASP A 263 -24.52 11.23 17.47
CA ASP A 263 -25.01 12.24 18.40
C ASP A 263 -25.97 11.56 19.38
N PRO A 264 -25.68 11.53 20.69
CA PRO A 264 -26.60 11.02 21.68
C PRO A 264 -27.64 12.10 21.98
N ARG A 265 -28.48 12.44 21.00
CA ARG A 265 -29.68 13.28 21.11
C ARG A 265 -29.45 14.71 21.64
N MET A 266 -29.75 15.66 20.75
CA MET A 266 -30.47 16.92 21.01
C MET A 266 -29.75 17.96 21.87
N HIS A 267 -29.39 19.12 21.28
CA HIS A 267 -29.99 20.41 21.63
C HIS A 267 -29.51 21.57 20.73
N GLN A 268 -30.49 22.22 20.10
CA GLN A 268 -30.61 23.66 19.84
C GLN A 268 -29.62 24.42 18.92
N ALA A 269 -30.14 24.68 17.72
CA ALA A 269 -30.53 26.01 17.23
C ALA A 269 -29.44 27.09 16.98
N SER A 270 -29.22 27.29 15.67
CA SER A 270 -29.56 28.52 14.92
C SER A 270 -28.46 29.55 14.60
N LYS A 271 -28.64 30.09 13.38
CA LYS A 271 -28.20 31.39 12.80
C LYS A 271 -26.79 31.41 12.19
N THR A 272 -26.49 32.05 11.05
CA THR A 272 -27.23 32.85 10.04
C THR A 272 -26.16 33.27 9.00
N TYR A 273 -26.45 33.09 7.68
CA TYR A 273 -26.13 33.90 6.47
C TYR A 273 -24.75 34.64 6.29
N PHE A 274 -24.13 34.90 5.13
CA PHE A 274 -24.51 35.34 3.74
C PHE A 274 -23.32 35.09 2.74
N PRO A 275 -23.43 35.39 1.42
CA PRO A 275 -22.70 34.70 0.33
C PRO A 275 -21.86 35.62 -0.61
N ALA A 276 -21.35 34.99 -1.67
CA ALA A 276 -21.01 35.50 -3.01
C ALA A 276 -19.58 36.02 -3.26
N PHE A 277 -18.83 35.37 -4.15
CA PHE A 277 -18.81 35.74 -5.58
C PHE A 277 -18.10 34.68 -6.45
N LEU A 278 -18.54 34.59 -7.71
CA LEU A 278 -18.20 33.64 -8.77
C LEU A 278 -16.78 33.82 -9.36
N ARG A 279 -16.13 32.72 -9.81
CA ARG A 279 -15.49 32.64 -11.16
C ARG A 279 -14.94 31.24 -11.54
N THR A 280 -15.71 30.58 -12.42
CA THR A 280 -15.35 29.73 -13.59
C THR A 280 -14.08 28.84 -13.59
N ARG A 281 -14.26 27.51 -13.64
CA ARG A 281 -13.26 26.53 -14.10
C ARG A 281 -13.95 25.34 -14.77
N LYS A 282 -13.91 25.26 -16.12
CA LYS A 282 -14.51 24.14 -16.89
C LYS A 282 -13.59 23.56 -17.98
N VAL A 283 -12.27 23.76 -17.87
CA VAL A 283 -11.30 23.36 -18.92
C VAL A 283 -10.29 22.29 -18.45
N LYS A 284 -10.26 21.92 -17.17
CA LYS A 284 -9.19 21.05 -16.62
C LYS A 284 -9.51 19.54 -16.55
N GLN A 285 -10.78 19.14 -16.63
CA GLN A 285 -11.20 17.74 -16.40
C GLN A 285 -10.87 16.78 -17.56
N ASN A 286 -10.94 17.23 -18.82
CA ASN A 286 -10.84 16.31 -19.97
C ASN A 286 -9.43 15.73 -20.21
N LEU A 287 -8.37 16.31 -19.62
CA LEU A 287 -6.99 15.84 -19.84
C LEU A 287 -6.58 14.73 -18.86
N GLU A 288 -7.17 14.72 -17.67
CA GLU A 288 -6.86 13.75 -16.61
C GLU A 288 -7.53 12.39 -16.88
N ASP A 289 -8.75 12.39 -17.43
CA ASP A 289 -9.46 11.14 -17.76
C ASP A 289 -8.77 10.34 -18.88
N ALA A 290 -8.12 11.03 -19.84
CA ALA A 290 -7.43 10.38 -20.94
C ALA A 290 -6.15 9.65 -20.48
N SER A 291 -5.43 10.18 -19.50
CA SER A 291 -4.22 9.55 -18.96
C SER A 291 -4.55 8.33 -18.10
N VAL A 292 -5.64 8.38 -17.33
CA VAL A 292 -6.15 7.25 -16.54
C VAL A 292 -6.55 6.09 -17.45
N TYR A 293 -7.27 6.35 -18.53
CA TYR A 293 -7.68 5.30 -19.47
C TYR A 293 -6.48 4.66 -20.17
N LEU A 294 -5.48 5.46 -20.58
CA LEU A 294 -4.26 4.96 -21.18
C LEU A 294 -3.43 4.12 -20.21
N HIS A 295 -3.28 4.58 -18.96
CA HIS A 295 -2.59 3.84 -17.90
C HIS A 295 -3.28 2.51 -17.60
N GLN A 296 -4.62 2.51 -17.55
CA GLN A 296 -5.43 1.30 -17.33
C GLN A 296 -5.27 0.30 -18.49
N ALA A 297 -5.27 0.77 -19.74
CA ALA A 297 -5.10 -0.08 -20.92
C ALA A 297 -3.71 -0.73 -20.98
N LEU A 298 -2.66 0.03 -20.65
CA LEU A 298 -1.28 -0.46 -20.66
C LEU A 298 -0.99 -1.42 -19.51
N SER A 299 -1.55 -1.16 -18.32
CA SER A 299 -1.42 -2.02 -17.14
C SER A 299 -2.12 -3.39 -17.30
N GLY A 300 -3.02 -3.52 -18.28
CA GLY A 300 -3.71 -4.77 -18.61
C GLY A 300 -2.88 -5.76 -19.43
N LEU A 301 -1.69 -5.36 -19.92
CA LEU A 301 -0.79 -6.21 -20.70
C LEU A 301 0.33 -6.76 -19.82
N GLU A 302 0.41 -8.09 -19.74
CA GLU A 302 1.37 -8.75 -18.84
C GLU A 302 2.84 -8.42 -19.18
N VAL A 303 3.16 -8.32 -20.47
CA VAL A 303 4.50 -7.95 -20.95
C VAL A 303 4.88 -6.56 -20.43
N THR A 304 3.95 -5.62 -20.52
CA THR A 304 4.13 -4.23 -20.06
C THR A 304 4.23 -4.17 -18.55
N ARG A 305 3.37 -4.88 -17.81
CA ARG A 305 3.45 -5.01 -16.34
C ARG A 305 4.80 -5.54 -15.88
N CYS A 306 5.29 -6.61 -16.52
CA CYS A 306 6.60 -7.19 -16.20
C CYS A 306 7.74 -6.22 -16.53
N ALA A 307 7.66 -5.50 -17.65
CA ALA A 307 8.63 -4.46 -18.01
C ALA A 307 8.68 -3.33 -16.96
N PHE A 308 7.55 -3.02 -16.31
CA PHE A 308 7.50 -2.05 -15.21
C PHE A 308 7.85 -2.64 -13.83
N GLY A 309 8.16 -3.94 -13.74
CA GLY A 309 8.64 -4.61 -12.53
C GLY A 309 7.57 -5.40 -11.77
N ALA A 310 6.38 -5.62 -12.34
CA ALA A 310 5.41 -6.54 -11.75
C ALA A 310 5.88 -8.00 -11.88
N VAL A 311 5.57 -8.83 -10.87
CA VAL A 311 5.93 -10.25 -10.86
C VAL A 311 5.20 -10.99 -12.00
N PRO A 312 5.88 -11.83 -12.80
CA PRO A 312 5.23 -12.57 -13.88
C PRO A 312 4.11 -13.48 -13.39
N LYS A 313 3.07 -13.63 -14.21
CA LYS A 313 1.85 -14.43 -13.98
C LYS A 313 0.95 -13.90 -12.85
N THR A 314 1.10 -12.63 -12.48
CA THR A 314 0.27 -11.98 -11.44
C THR A 314 -0.76 -11.00 -12.00
N LEU A 315 -0.99 -10.97 -13.32
CA LEU A 315 -2.03 -10.13 -13.94
C LEU A 315 -3.42 -10.36 -13.33
N GLN A 316 -3.69 -11.60 -12.93
CA GLN A 316 -4.96 -12.02 -12.36
C GLN A 316 -4.71 -12.44 -10.92
N PRO A 317 -5.62 -12.09 -9.99
CA PRO A 317 -5.53 -12.56 -8.62
C PRO A 317 -5.53 -14.09 -8.60
N ASP A 318 -4.62 -14.65 -7.78
CA ASP A 318 -4.54 -16.08 -7.55
C ASP A 318 -5.81 -16.62 -6.85
N GLU A 319 -5.91 -17.95 -6.76
CA GLU A 319 -7.12 -18.60 -6.22
C GLU A 319 -7.38 -18.21 -4.76
N GLN A 320 -6.33 -18.01 -3.97
CA GLN A 320 -6.45 -17.60 -2.58
C GLN A 320 -6.93 -16.16 -2.47
N LEU A 321 -6.30 -15.22 -3.19
CA LEU A 321 -6.69 -13.81 -3.21
C LEU A 321 -8.10 -13.61 -3.75
N ARG A 322 -8.53 -14.42 -4.73
CA ARG A 322 -9.93 -14.42 -5.19
C ARG A 322 -10.90 -14.85 -4.10
N LYS A 323 -10.56 -15.90 -3.34
CA LYS A 323 -11.38 -16.38 -2.23
C LYS A 323 -11.48 -15.33 -1.13
N ASP A 324 -10.35 -14.70 -0.78
CA ASP A 324 -10.27 -13.65 0.22
C ASP A 324 -11.13 -12.43 -0.17
N LEU A 325 -11.17 -12.09 -1.46
CA LEU A 325 -11.94 -10.95 -2.01
C LEU A 325 -13.37 -11.29 -2.45
N GLY A 326 -13.83 -12.55 -2.28
CA GLY A 326 -15.14 -12.99 -2.78
C GLY A 326 -15.31 -12.91 -4.30
N LEU A 327 -14.21 -12.93 -5.06
CA LEU A 327 -14.22 -12.81 -6.52
C LEU A 327 -14.58 -14.15 -7.18
N ALA A 328 -15.41 -14.09 -8.22
CA ALA A 328 -15.75 -15.26 -9.02
C ALA A 328 -14.50 -15.91 -9.65
N SER A 329 -14.50 -17.24 -9.70
CA SER A 329 -13.47 -18.01 -10.39
C SER A 329 -13.49 -17.71 -11.89
N PRO A 330 -12.32 -17.61 -12.54
CA PRO A 330 -12.25 -17.22 -13.94
C PRO A 330 -12.93 -18.29 -14.82
N PRO A 331 -13.61 -17.89 -15.90
CA PRO A 331 -14.21 -18.85 -16.82
C PRO A 331 -13.12 -19.76 -17.39
N LYS A 332 -13.35 -21.08 -17.35
CA LYS A 332 -12.45 -22.07 -17.97
C LYS A 332 -12.22 -21.67 -19.43
N LYS A 333 -10.97 -21.31 -19.78
CA LYS A 333 -10.60 -21.02 -21.17
C LYS A 333 -11.01 -22.23 -22.04
N LYS A 334 -12.02 -22.05 -22.90
CA LYS A 334 -12.35 -23.04 -23.93
C LYS A 334 -11.10 -23.20 -24.79
N LYS A 335 -10.48 -24.38 -24.79
CA LYS A 335 -9.46 -24.73 -25.78
C LYS A 335 -10.13 -24.61 -27.15
N LEU A 336 -9.81 -23.56 -27.90
CA LEU A 336 -10.08 -23.50 -29.33
C LEU A 336 -9.26 -24.62 -29.97
N LYS A 337 -9.92 -25.75 -30.25
CA LYS A 337 -9.38 -26.76 -31.16
C LYS A 337 -9.41 -26.15 -32.55
N LEU A 338 -8.26 -25.67 -33.01
CA LEU A 338 -8.04 -25.37 -34.41
C LEU A 338 -8.14 -26.71 -35.16
N LYS A 339 -9.28 -26.95 -35.84
CA LYS A 339 -9.35 -28.01 -36.85
C LYS A 339 -8.63 -27.46 -38.07
N LEU A 340 -7.43 -27.96 -38.36
CA LEU A 340 -6.91 -27.89 -39.72
C LEU A 340 -7.82 -28.75 -40.59
N MET A 341 -8.46 -28.14 -41.58
CA MET A 341 -8.97 -28.87 -42.74
C MET A 341 -7.82 -28.95 -43.73
N THR A 342 -7.42 -30.18 -44.04
CA THR A 342 -6.51 -30.56 -45.13
C THR A 342 -7.04 -30.15 -46.48
#